data_AF-A0A954ZP80-F1
#
_entry.id   AF-A0A954ZP80-F1
#
_cell.length_a   1.000
_cell.length_b   1.000
_cell.length_c   1.000
_cell.angle_alpha   90.00
_cell.angle_beta   90.00
_cell.angle_gamma   90.00
#
_symmetry.space_group_name_H-M   'P 1'
#
loop_
_entity.id
_entity.type
_entity.pdbx_description
1 polymer ?
#
loop_
_entity_poly.entity_id
_entity_poly.type
_entity_poly.pdbx_seq_one_letter_code
_entity_poly.pdbx_strand_id
1 'polypeptide(L)'
;MSNEFAVDDLYSTGWLPLDTSGCDRDSQGRWYPTKRRIDRECEDLGATISLDEAEGFGCVTASWNVGDDSGRCIAGTTDEALIHALAQARRSASRVQLLV
;
A
#
# COMPACT_ATOMS: atom_id res chain seq x y z
N MET A 1 7.26 1.51 -14.59
CA MET A 1 8.39 1.50 -13.62
C MET A 1 8.25 0.25 -12.77
N SER A 2 9.34 -0.31 -12.23
CA SER A 2 9.28 -1.61 -11.54
C SER A 2 8.76 -1.41 -10.11
N ASN A 3 7.53 -1.87 -9.84
CA ASN A 3 6.94 -1.94 -8.50
C ASN A 3 7.29 -3.28 -7.82
N GLU A 4 8.29 -4.02 -8.32
CA GLU A 4 8.44 -5.44 -8.02
C GLU A 4 8.60 -5.73 -6.53
N PHE A 5 9.46 -4.95 -5.86
CA PHE A 5 9.69 -5.06 -4.42
C PHE A 5 8.47 -4.67 -3.59
N ALA A 6 7.74 -3.63 -4.01
CA ALA A 6 6.52 -3.21 -3.32
C ALA A 6 5.44 -4.30 -3.41
N VAL A 7 5.31 -4.94 -4.56
CA VAL A 7 4.35 -6.05 -4.78
C VAL A 7 4.73 -7.27 -3.95
N ASP A 8 6.02 -7.63 -3.88
CA ASP A 8 6.51 -8.70 -2.98
C ASP A 8 6.18 -8.40 -1.53
N ASP A 9 6.43 -7.16 -1.10
CA ASP A 9 6.15 -6.71 0.26
C ASP A 9 4.66 -6.83 0.58
N LEU A 10 3.79 -6.40 -0.34
CA LEU A 10 2.34 -6.52 -0.20
C LEU A 10 1.89 -7.99 -0.14
N TYR A 11 2.41 -8.86 -1.01
CA TYR A 11 2.02 -10.28 -1.04
C TYR A 11 2.45 -11.00 0.23
N SER A 12 3.57 -10.60 0.84
CA SER A 12 4.02 -11.14 2.14
C SER A 12 3.04 -10.88 3.30
N THR A 13 2.11 -9.91 3.14
CA THR A 13 1.03 -9.65 4.11
C THR A 13 -0.20 -10.54 3.90
N GLY A 14 -0.10 -11.53 3.01
CA GLY A 14 -1.22 -12.38 2.60
C GLY A 14 -2.23 -11.69 1.69
N TRP A 15 -1.91 -10.48 1.19
CA TRP A 15 -2.76 -9.84 0.18
C TRP A 15 -2.64 -10.59 -1.15
N LEU A 16 -3.78 -10.95 -1.72
CA LEU A 16 -3.88 -11.53 -3.05
C LEU A 16 -5.11 -10.95 -3.76
N PRO A 17 -5.03 -10.72 -5.08
CA PRO A 17 -6.14 -10.21 -5.87
C PRO A 17 -7.20 -11.31 -6.09
N LEU A 18 -8.10 -11.50 -5.12
CA LEU A 18 -9.27 -12.38 -5.27
C LEU A 18 -10.19 -11.92 -6.42
N ASP A 19 -10.23 -10.61 -6.65
CA ASP A 19 -10.86 -9.94 -7.78
C ASP A 19 -9.86 -8.93 -8.35
N THR A 20 -9.60 -8.99 -9.65
CA THR A 20 -8.65 -8.12 -10.34
C THR A 20 -9.25 -6.75 -10.68
N SER A 21 -10.53 -6.52 -10.38
CA SER A 21 -11.17 -5.23 -10.60
C SER A 21 -10.49 -4.12 -9.77
N GLY A 22 -9.95 -3.12 -10.48
CA GLY A 22 -9.16 -2.06 -9.86
C GLY A 22 -7.72 -2.45 -9.52
N CYS A 23 -7.20 -3.52 -10.12
CA CYS A 23 -5.77 -3.84 -10.08
C CYS A 23 -5.11 -3.50 -11.42
N ASP A 24 -3.81 -3.22 -11.38
CA ASP A 24 -2.93 -3.10 -12.55
C ASP A 24 -1.81 -4.15 -12.45
N ARG A 25 -0.95 -4.24 -13.46
CA ARG A 25 0.14 -5.23 -13.52
C ARG A 25 1.52 -4.59 -13.51
N ASP A 26 2.42 -5.18 -12.74
CA ASP A 26 3.84 -4.82 -12.77
C ASP A 26 4.53 -5.38 -14.03
N SER A 27 5.84 -5.11 -14.17
CA SER A 27 6.67 -5.60 -15.28
C SER A 27 6.74 -7.12 -15.38
N GLN A 28 6.45 -7.85 -14.30
CA GLN A 28 6.42 -9.31 -14.25
C GLN A 28 5.01 -9.87 -14.49
N GLY A 29 4.02 -9.00 -14.75
CA GLY A 29 2.63 -9.39 -14.98
C GLY A 29 1.86 -9.70 -13.69
N ARG A 30 2.42 -9.39 -12.51
CA ARG A 30 1.77 -9.60 -11.21
C ARG A 30 0.82 -8.45 -10.93
N TRP A 31 -0.32 -8.80 -10.34
CA TRP A 31 -1.34 -7.82 -10.03
C TRP A 31 -1.00 -7.03 -8.77
N TYR A 32 -1.21 -5.73 -8.82
CA TYR A 32 -1.15 -4.82 -7.69
C TYR A 32 -2.37 -3.90 -7.67
N PRO A 33 -2.82 -3.43 -6.49
CA PRO A 33 -4.01 -2.60 -6.40
C PRO A 33 -3.73 -1.18 -6.90
N THR A 34 -4.63 -0.63 -7.72
CA THR A 34 -4.62 0.81 -8.06
C THR A 34 -4.99 1.64 -6.84
N LYS A 35 -4.70 2.95 -6.83
CA LYS A 35 -5.11 3.85 -5.73
C LYS A 35 -6.56 3.65 -5.29
N ARG A 36 -7.51 3.57 -6.24
CA ARG A 36 -8.93 3.37 -5.92
C ARG A 36 -9.19 2.05 -5.19
N ARG A 37 -8.47 0.99 -5.54
CA ARG A 37 -8.57 -0.29 -4.85
C ARG A 37 -7.93 -0.19 -3.46
N ILE A 38 -6.79 0.49 -3.35
CA ILE A 38 -6.12 0.75 -2.06
C ILE A 38 -7.04 1.50 -1.10
N ASP A 39 -7.73 2.56 -1.57
CA ASP A 39 -8.67 3.31 -0.75
C ASP A 39 -9.76 2.39 -0.15
N ARG A 40 -10.30 1.44 -0.94
CA ARG A 40 -11.26 0.42 -0.46
C ARG A 40 -10.64 -0.56 0.54
N GLU A 41 -9.46 -1.07 0.24
CA GLU A 41 -8.76 -1.99 1.16
C GLU A 41 -8.48 -1.29 2.51
N CYS A 42 -8.20 0.02 2.48
CA CYS A 42 -8.04 0.83 3.68
C CYS A 42 -9.36 0.96 4.47
N GLU A 43 -10.48 1.18 3.81
CA GLU A 43 -11.81 1.18 4.46
C GLU A 43 -12.07 -0.15 5.18
N ASP A 44 -11.79 -1.27 4.53
CA ASP A 44 -11.95 -2.61 5.11
C ASP A 44 -11.03 -2.86 6.32
N LEU A 45 -9.85 -2.24 6.33
CA LEU A 45 -8.86 -2.35 7.41
C LEU A 45 -9.04 -1.33 8.53
N GLY A 46 -9.92 -0.33 8.36
CA GLY A 46 -9.98 0.84 9.26
C GLY A 46 -8.70 1.70 9.19
N ALA A 47 -8.02 1.70 8.05
CA ALA A 47 -6.78 2.42 7.80
C ALA A 47 -7.04 3.72 7.03
N THR A 48 -6.09 4.67 7.13
CA THR A 48 -6.03 5.84 6.24
C THR A 48 -4.65 5.94 5.61
N ILE A 49 -4.60 6.29 4.32
CA ILE A 49 -3.35 6.54 3.59
C ILE A 49 -3.42 7.93 2.96
N SER A 50 -2.34 8.69 3.07
CA SER A 50 -2.19 10.01 2.45
C SER A 50 -0.91 10.10 1.66
N LEU A 51 -0.92 10.90 0.59
CA LEU A 51 0.24 11.14 -0.27
C LEU A 51 0.68 12.59 -0.15
N ASP A 52 2.00 12.78 -0.12
CA ASP A 52 2.66 14.07 -0.24
C ASP A 52 3.70 13.97 -1.36
N GLU A 53 3.40 14.64 -2.47
CA GLU A 53 4.29 14.74 -3.62
C GLU A 53 5.10 16.04 -3.49
N ALA A 54 6.38 15.90 -3.17
CA ALA A 54 7.27 17.05 -3.12
C ALA A 54 7.62 17.48 -4.55
N GLU A 55 6.90 18.50 -5.05
CA GLU A 55 7.15 19.07 -6.37
C GLU A 55 8.65 19.37 -6.57
N GLY A 56 9.22 18.83 -7.65
CA GLY A 56 10.62 19.05 -8.04
C GLY A 56 11.64 18.06 -7.48
N PHE A 57 11.28 17.16 -6.57
CA PHE A 57 12.22 16.17 -6.00
C PHE A 57 12.12 14.76 -6.60
N GLY A 58 11.08 14.49 -7.40
CA GLY A 58 10.90 13.19 -8.05
C GLY A 58 10.68 12.03 -7.08
N CYS A 59 10.16 12.32 -5.89
CA CYS A 59 9.79 11.33 -4.89
C CYS A 59 8.39 11.58 -4.36
N VAL A 60 7.76 10.51 -3.90
CA VAL A 60 6.43 10.52 -3.32
C VAL A 60 6.52 9.95 -1.91
N THR A 61 6.01 10.69 -0.94
CA THR A 61 5.86 10.20 0.43
C THR A 61 4.44 9.69 0.61
N ALA A 62 4.28 8.44 1.02
CA ALA A 62 3.00 7.92 1.48
C ALA A 62 3.04 7.73 3.00
N SER A 63 2.06 8.28 3.70
CA SER A 63 1.83 8.03 5.12
C SER A 63 0.65 7.11 5.31
N TRP A 64 0.67 6.32 6.37
CA TRP A 64 -0.42 5.43 6.76
C TRP A 64 -0.70 5.54 8.26
N ASN A 65 -1.95 5.32 8.63
CA ASN A 65 -2.40 5.22 10.02
C ASN A 65 -3.41 4.08 10.15
N VAL A 66 -3.26 3.26 11.19
CA VAL A 66 -4.17 2.20 11.60
C VAL A 66 -4.31 2.24 13.12
N GLY A 67 -5.36 2.90 13.61
CA GLY A 67 -5.54 3.16 15.04
C GLY A 67 -4.38 4.01 15.59
N ASP A 68 -3.69 3.49 16.60
CA ASP A 68 -2.54 4.17 17.22
C ASP A 68 -1.21 3.92 16.49
N ASP A 69 -1.18 2.97 15.54
CA ASP A 69 0.03 2.67 14.75
C ASP A 69 0.04 3.53 13.47
N SER A 70 1.19 4.13 13.18
CA SER A 70 1.34 5.00 12.00
C SER A 70 2.76 5.04 11.50
N GLY A 71 2.92 5.36 10.22
CA GLY A 71 4.23 5.41 9.58
C GLY A 71 4.22 6.14 8.25
N ARG A 72 5.40 6.18 7.63
CA ARG A 72 5.60 6.76 6.30
C ARG A 72 6.63 5.97 5.51
N CYS A 73 6.47 5.93 4.20
CA CYS A 73 7.45 5.44 3.24
C CYS A 73 7.63 6.46 2.12
N ILE A 74 8.82 6.44 1.50
CA ILE A 74 9.16 7.31 0.37
C ILE A 74 9.51 6.40 -0.79
N ALA A 75 8.97 6.69 -1.97
CA ALA A 75 9.23 5.92 -3.19
C ALA A 75 9.42 6.83 -4.40
N GLY A 76 9.86 6.27 -5.52
CA GLY A 76 10.08 7.02 -6.76
C GLY A 76 8.78 7.28 -7.53
N THR A 77 7.71 6.55 -7.23
CA THR A 77 6.41 6.69 -7.89
C THR A 77 5.26 6.61 -6.89
N THR A 78 4.13 7.18 -7.27
CA THR A 78 2.90 7.16 -6.48
C THR A 78 2.40 5.73 -6.24
N ASP A 79 2.42 4.87 -7.27
CA ASP A 79 2.00 3.47 -7.14
C ASP A 79 2.89 2.71 -6.15
N GLU A 80 4.20 2.81 -6.29
CA GLU A 80 5.17 2.15 -5.40
C GLU A 80 4.97 2.59 -3.94
N ALA A 81 4.84 3.91 -3.71
CA ALA A 81 4.62 4.46 -2.37
C ALA A 81 3.31 3.95 -1.75
N LEU A 82 2.22 3.94 -2.53
CA LEU A 82 0.92 3.46 -2.08
C LEU A 82 0.91 1.96 -1.76
N ILE A 83 1.55 1.13 -2.60
CA ILE A 83 1.63 -0.31 -2.39
C ILE A 83 2.40 -0.61 -1.09
N HIS A 84 3.53 0.07 -0.85
CA HIS A 84 4.27 -0.05 0.39
C HIS A 84 3.44 0.42 1.61
N ALA A 85 2.76 1.56 1.50
CA ALA A 85 1.91 2.06 2.58
C ALA A 85 0.79 1.08 2.93
N LEU A 86 0.15 0.46 1.92
CA LEU A 86 -0.86 -0.58 2.14
C LEU A 86 -0.27 -1.82 2.80
N ALA A 87 0.92 -2.28 2.36
CA ALA A 87 1.59 -3.42 2.97
C ALA A 87 1.88 -3.16 4.46
N GLN A 88 2.35 -1.97 4.83
CA GLN A 88 2.58 -1.59 6.22
C GLN A 88 1.26 -1.50 7.01
N ALA A 89 0.23 -0.84 6.47
CA ALA A 89 -1.08 -0.75 7.13
C ALA A 89 -1.66 -2.14 7.44
N ARG A 90 -1.55 -3.10 6.52
CA ARG A 90 -2.01 -4.49 6.73
C ARG A 90 -1.27 -5.20 7.87
N ARG A 91 0.05 -4.99 7.98
CA ARG A 91 0.84 -5.53 9.10
C ARG A 91 0.41 -4.95 10.43
N SER A 92 0.18 -3.64 10.47
CA SER A 92 -0.26 -2.92 11.66
C SER A 92 -1.65 -3.39 12.10
N ALA A 93 -2.59 -3.52 11.18
CA ALA A 93 -3.92 -4.09 11.45
C ALA A 93 -3.84 -5.51 12.03
N SER A 94 -3.00 -6.36 11.44
CA SER A 94 -2.80 -7.73 11.92
C SER A 94 -2.21 -7.78 13.34
N ARG A 95 -1.35 -6.80 13.68
CA ARG A 95 -0.74 -6.69 15.01
C ARG A 95 -1.75 -6.23 16.07
N VAL A 96 -2.65 -5.30 15.73
CA VAL A 96 -3.75 -4.86 16.60
C VAL A 96 -4.71 -6.01 16.88
N GLN A 97 -4.98 -6.85 15.88
CA GLN A 97 -5.94 -7.96 16.00
C GLN A 97 -5.44 -9.12 16.90
N LEU A 98 -4.14 -9.19 17.20
CA LEU A 98 -3.56 -10.17 18.13
C LEU A 98 -3.63 -9.76 19.62
N LEU A 99 -4.08 -8.54 19.92
CA LEU A 99 -4.13 -8.00 21.29
C LEU A 99 -5.54 -8.02 21.92
N VAL A 100 -6.51 -8.64 21.26
CA VAL A 100 -7.91 -8.80 21.72
C VAL A 100 -8.19 -10.27 22.04
#